data_AF-A0A1L0B4J6-F1
#
_entry.id   AF-A0A1L0B4J6-F1
#
_cell.length_a   1.000
_cell.length_b   1.000
_cell.length_c   1.000
_cell.angle_alpha   90.00
_cell.angle_beta   90.00
_cell.angle_gamma   90.00
#
_symmetry.space_group_name_H-M   'P 1'
#
loop_
_entity.id
_entity.type
_entity.pdbx_description
1 polymer ?
#
loop_
_entity_poly.entity_id
_entity_poly.type
_entity_poly.pdbx_seq_one_letter_code
_entity_poly.pdbx_strand_id
1 'polypeptide(L)'
;MDAEEVKLFQQLLKAKTQYESYTSVTKYTAIIDCIIHVGDLDKVTVSRIVKSLEALYGEEIPIQNKQLKNLIYERFHNYQTYKDSTNYIDVQSSKKMKSLEAEKVKKKPTKRKKKEQDLNPNEPKKMAGLDKKVYISPKLAEIIGNINPDTNELWNRKEITSHIWKYVKANNLQNPKDGRDLLVHNDFKFSQIFPSDIESVSAFSMQKHIQKHVSADENHVFDD
;
A
#
# COMPACT_ATOMS: atom_id res chain seq x y z
N MET A 1 20.31 -25.40 45.34
CA MET A 1 19.45 -25.26 44.16
C MET A 1 20.05 -26.18 43.11
N ASP A 2 19.30 -27.19 42.68
CA ASP A 2 19.78 -28.15 41.68
C ASP A 2 20.01 -27.43 40.33
N ALA A 3 20.87 -27.96 39.45
CA ALA A 3 21.11 -27.40 38.13
C ALA A 3 19.81 -27.27 37.31
N GLU A 4 18.85 -28.17 37.52
CA GLU A 4 17.52 -28.09 36.91
C GLU A 4 16.69 -26.92 37.44
N GLU A 5 16.73 -26.66 38.75
CA GLU A 5 16.02 -25.53 39.38
C GLU A 5 16.59 -24.18 38.92
N VAL A 6 17.92 -24.08 38.75
CA VAL A 6 18.57 -22.87 38.22
C VAL A 6 18.16 -22.60 36.77
N LYS A 7 18.08 -23.65 35.94
CA LYS A 7 17.64 -23.54 34.54
C LYS A 7 16.18 -23.12 34.44
N LEU A 8 15.31 -23.70 35.27
CA LEU A 8 13.90 -23.32 35.36
C LEU A 8 13.75 -21.87 35.80
N PHE A 9 14.48 -21.42 36.82
CA PHE A 9 14.45 -20.04 37.29
C PHE A 9 14.88 -19.04 36.21
N GLN A 10 15.96 -19.34 35.48
CA GLN A 10 16.40 -18.52 34.34
C GLN A 10 15.36 -18.46 33.22
N GLN A 11 14.65 -19.56 32.95
CA GLN A 11 13.58 -19.59 31.97
C GLN A 11 12.37 -18.76 32.42
N LEU A 12 11.99 -18.84 33.69
CA LEU A 12 10.93 -18.03 34.27
C LEU A 12 11.26 -16.53 34.27
N LEU A 13 12.53 -16.18 34.54
CA LEU A 13 12.99 -14.79 34.48
C LEU A 13 12.84 -14.22 33.06
N LYS A 14 13.25 -14.98 32.04
CA LYS A 14 13.07 -14.59 30.63
C LYS A 14 11.60 -14.44 30.26
N ALA A 15 10.75 -15.38 30.68
CA ALA A 15 9.32 -15.34 30.41
C ALA A 15 8.66 -14.11 31.06
N LYS A 16 9.05 -13.77 32.30
CA LYS A 16 8.61 -12.57 33.01
C LYS A 16 8.99 -11.30 32.25
N THR A 17 10.26 -11.14 31.86
CA THR A 17 10.70 -9.95 31.09
C THR A 17 9.92 -9.81 29.78
N GLN A 18 9.67 -10.92 29.07
CA GLN A 18 8.88 -10.91 27.83
C GLN A 18 7.42 -10.50 28.08
N TYR A 19 6.80 -11.01 29.15
CA TYR A 19 5.43 -10.68 29.54
C TYR A 19 5.28 -9.21 29.96
N GLU A 20 6.22 -8.70 30.76
CA GLU A 20 6.26 -7.29 31.18
C GLU A 20 6.44 -6.36 29.97
N SER A 21 7.33 -6.72 29.03
CA SER A 21 7.51 -5.98 27.78
C SER A 21 6.26 -5.98 26.90
N TYR A 22 5.57 -7.12 26.77
CA TYR A 22 4.30 -7.21 26.05
C TYR A 22 3.21 -6.35 26.70
N THR A 23 3.06 -6.43 28.03
CA THR A 23 2.10 -5.63 28.81
C THR A 23 2.37 -4.13 28.69
N SER A 24 3.65 -3.73 28.63
CA SER A 24 4.05 -2.34 28.40
C SER A 24 3.63 -1.83 27.01
N VAL A 25 3.58 -2.70 26.00
CA VAL A 25 3.19 -2.33 24.63
C VAL A 25 1.67 -2.32 24.44
N THR A 26 0.93 -3.24 25.07
CA THR A 26 -0.53 -3.29 24.97
C THR A 26 -1.23 -2.07 25.57
N LYS A 27 -0.57 -1.27 26.41
CA LYS A 27 -1.10 0.02 26.89
C LYS A 27 -1.41 1.00 25.75
N TYR A 28 -0.75 0.87 24.59
CA TYR A 28 -0.97 1.72 23.42
C TYR A 28 -2.14 1.28 22.53
N THR A 29 -2.78 0.15 22.84
CA THR A 29 -3.81 -0.46 21.99
C THR A 29 -4.95 0.50 21.65
N ALA A 30 -5.57 1.12 22.67
CA ALA A 30 -6.73 1.98 22.48
C ALA A 30 -6.41 3.24 21.67
N ILE A 31 -5.24 3.83 21.90
CA ILE A 31 -4.82 5.03 21.17
C ILE A 31 -4.42 4.70 19.73
N ILE A 32 -3.80 3.53 19.48
CA ILE A 32 -3.53 3.03 18.13
C ILE A 32 -4.84 2.89 17.35
N ASP A 33 -5.87 2.29 17.94
CA ASP A 33 -7.18 2.17 17.29
C ASP A 33 -7.81 3.52 16.97
N CYS A 34 -7.72 4.49 17.90
CA CYS A 34 -8.21 5.85 17.67
C CYS A 34 -7.47 6.53 16.51
N ILE A 35 -6.14 6.41 16.46
CA ILE A 35 -5.32 6.96 15.37
C ILE A 35 -5.70 6.32 14.03
N ILE A 36 -5.92 5.00 14.00
CA ILE A 36 -6.34 4.30 12.79
C ILE A 36 -7.75 4.72 12.36
N HIS A 37 -8.67 4.92 13.31
CA HIS A 37 -10.04 5.30 13.02
C HIS A 37 -10.18 6.73 12.47
N VAL A 38 -9.47 7.68 13.07
CA VAL A 38 -9.51 9.10 12.69
C VAL A 38 -8.60 9.40 11.49
N GLY A 39 -7.55 8.60 11.31
CA GLY A 39 -6.58 8.76 10.25
C GLY A 39 -7.10 8.39 8.86
N ASP A 40 -6.57 9.07 7.85
CA ASP A 40 -6.75 8.70 6.44
C ASP A 40 -6.00 7.38 6.17
N LEU A 41 -6.74 6.28 6.00
CA LEU A 41 -6.18 4.91 5.87
C LEU A 41 -5.15 4.77 4.76
N ASP A 42 -5.26 5.55 3.68
CA ASP A 42 -4.29 5.56 2.58
C ASP A 42 -2.93 6.17 2.99
N LYS A 43 -2.88 6.84 4.15
CA LYS A 43 -1.71 7.54 4.66
C LYS A 43 -1.29 7.09 6.06
N VAL A 44 -2.05 6.21 6.72
CA VAL A 44 -1.73 5.65 8.03
C VAL A 44 -0.67 4.56 7.82
N THR A 45 0.59 4.93 8.01
CA THR A 45 1.72 4.00 8.04
C THR A 45 2.19 3.78 9.47
N VAL A 46 2.89 2.67 9.72
CA VAL A 46 3.48 2.37 11.04
C VAL A 46 4.30 3.56 11.56
N SER A 47 5.13 4.16 10.70
CA SER A 47 5.93 5.34 11.06
C SER A 47 5.09 6.54 11.46
N ARG A 48 3.89 6.69 10.88
CA ARG A 48 2.99 7.80 11.22
C ARG A 48 2.28 7.55 12.53
N ILE A 49 1.88 6.31 12.81
CA ILE A 49 1.31 5.91 14.10
C ILE A 49 2.36 6.10 15.20
N VAL A 50 3.59 5.60 15.00
CA VAL A 50 4.70 5.77 15.96
C VAL A 50 4.97 7.25 16.25
N LYS A 51 5.10 8.10 15.21
CA LYS A 51 5.26 9.55 15.40
C LYS A 51 4.09 10.20 16.13
N SER A 52 2.87 9.71 15.91
CA SER A 52 1.68 10.22 16.60
C SER A 52 1.66 9.79 18.07
N LEU A 53 2.12 8.57 18.37
CA LEU A 53 2.27 8.10 19.75
C LEU A 53 3.37 8.87 20.49
N GLU A 54 4.52 9.13 19.84
CA GLU A 54 5.59 9.97 20.38
C GLU A 54 5.10 11.39 20.70
N ALA A 55 4.34 12.00 19.78
CA ALA A 55 3.78 13.33 19.99
C ALA A 55 2.75 13.40 21.13
N LEU A 56 2.03 12.31 21.40
CA LEU A 56 0.99 12.27 22.44
C LEU A 56 1.53 11.88 23.82
N TYR A 57 2.52 11.00 23.89
CA TYR A 57 3.05 10.48 25.16
C TYR A 57 4.33 11.16 25.63
N GLY A 58 5.04 11.90 24.78
CA GLY A 58 6.25 12.65 25.15
C GLY A 58 7.44 11.80 25.62
N GLU A 59 7.28 10.49 25.82
CA GLU A 59 8.33 9.52 26.10
C GLU A 59 8.99 9.04 24.80
N GLU A 60 10.30 8.74 24.85
CA GLU A 60 11.01 8.05 23.77
C GLU A 60 10.45 6.63 23.61
N ILE A 61 9.39 6.50 22.81
CA ILE A 61 8.92 5.19 22.36
C ILE A 61 9.97 4.67 21.39
N PRO A 62 10.70 3.58 21.69
CA PRO A 62 11.77 3.15 20.82
C PRO A 62 11.19 2.74 19.46
N ILE A 63 11.56 3.46 18.41
CA ILE A 63 11.17 3.20 17.00
C ILE A 63 11.53 1.76 16.58
N GLN A 64 12.43 1.11 17.31
CA GLN A 64 12.90 -0.26 17.08
C GLN A 64 12.10 -1.33 17.85
N ASN A 65 11.10 -0.98 18.65
CA ASN A 65 10.34 -1.97 19.41
C ASN A 65 9.50 -2.85 18.47
N LYS A 66 10.03 -4.04 18.17
CA LYS A 66 9.41 -5.06 17.30
C LYS A 66 8.01 -5.43 17.79
N GLN A 67 7.79 -5.46 19.10
CA GLN A 67 6.47 -5.79 19.67
C GLN A 67 5.45 -4.69 19.40
N LEU A 68 5.85 -3.40 19.50
CA LEU A 68 4.97 -2.28 19.17
C LEU A 68 4.60 -2.26 17.68
N LYS A 69 5.57 -2.51 16.80
CA LYS A 69 5.29 -2.64 15.35
C LYS A 69 4.30 -3.77 15.07
N ASN A 70 4.50 -4.93 15.71
CA ASN A 70 3.60 -6.06 15.56
C ASN A 70 2.18 -5.73 16.06
N LEU A 71 2.05 -5.07 17.22
CA LEU A 71 0.76 -4.61 17.73
C LEU A 71 0.09 -3.64 16.73
N ILE A 72 0.83 -2.67 16.20
CA ILE A 72 0.30 -1.73 15.20
C ILE A 72 -0.20 -2.47 13.95
N TYR A 73 0.57 -3.42 13.43
CA TYR A 73 0.13 -4.23 12.30
C TYR A 73 -1.13 -5.02 12.64
N GLU A 74 -1.18 -5.70 13.78
CA GLU A 74 -2.34 -6.46 14.24
C GLU A 74 -3.60 -5.57 14.30
N ARG A 75 -3.51 -4.40 14.95
CA ARG A 75 -4.64 -3.46 15.03
C ARG A 75 -5.07 -2.94 13.66
N PHE A 76 -4.13 -2.67 12.76
CA PHE A 76 -4.45 -2.20 11.41
C PHE A 76 -5.20 -3.25 10.59
N HIS A 77 -4.76 -4.53 10.62
CA HIS A 77 -5.46 -5.61 9.92
C HIS A 77 -6.85 -5.82 10.51
N ASN A 78 -7.00 -5.80 11.85
CA ASN A 78 -8.30 -5.93 12.51
C ASN A 78 -9.26 -4.78 12.17
N TYR A 79 -8.74 -3.56 12.03
CA TYR A 79 -9.56 -2.42 11.60
C TYR A 79 -10.00 -2.56 10.15
N GLN A 80 -9.12 -3.06 9.27
CA GLN A 80 -9.44 -3.30 7.87
C GLN A 80 -10.54 -4.37 7.73
N THR A 81 -10.41 -5.50 8.44
CA THR A 81 -11.42 -6.58 8.42
C THR A 81 -12.76 -6.12 8.99
N TYR A 82 -12.76 -5.29 10.04
CA TYR A 82 -13.98 -4.66 10.55
C TYR A 82 -14.61 -3.73 9.52
N LYS A 83 -13.86 -2.80 8.93
CA LYS A 83 -14.37 -1.84 7.93
C LYS A 83 -14.98 -2.55 6.71
N ASP A 84 -14.33 -3.61 6.23
CA ASP A 84 -14.81 -4.40 5.09
C ASP A 84 -16.09 -5.18 5.44
N SER A 85 -16.22 -5.66 6.69
CA SER A 85 -17.45 -6.28 7.20
C SER A 85 -18.59 -5.28 7.42
N THR A 86 -18.30 -4.06 7.89
CA THR A 86 -19.31 -3.02 8.11
C THR A 86 -19.82 -2.42 6.80
N ASN A 87 -18.96 -2.30 5.78
CA ASN A 87 -19.37 -1.96 4.41
C ASN A 87 -20.35 -2.99 3.82
N TYR A 88 -20.23 -4.27 4.17
CA TYR A 88 -21.16 -5.32 3.73
C TYR A 88 -22.55 -5.20 4.40
N ILE A 89 -22.61 -4.74 5.65
CA ILE A 89 -23.87 -4.57 6.40
C ILE A 89 -24.61 -3.29 5.95
N ASP A 90 -23.90 -2.20 5.63
CA ASP A 90 -24.49 -0.93 5.16
C ASP A 90 -25.15 -1.06 3.77
N VAL A 91 -24.64 -1.96 2.91
CA VAL A 91 -25.25 -2.27 1.60
C VAL A 91 -26.59 -3.01 1.75
N GLN A 92 -26.83 -3.73 2.85
CA GLN A 92 -28.11 -4.41 3.10
C GLN A 92 -29.13 -3.52 3.82
N SER A 93 -28.69 -2.60 4.69
CA SER A 93 -29.59 -1.66 5.40
C SER A 93 -30.07 -0.49 4.53
N SER A 94 -29.27 -0.05 3.55
CA SER A 94 -29.57 1.07 2.66
C SER A 94 -30.70 0.82 1.63
N LYS A 95 -31.25 -0.40 1.54
CA LYS A 95 -32.50 -0.67 0.79
C LYS A 95 -33.78 -0.28 1.55
N LYS A 96 -33.71 0.04 2.84
CA LYS A 96 -34.91 0.32 3.67
C LYS A 96 -35.06 1.76 4.21
N MET A 97 -34.11 2.65 3.95
CA MET A 97 -34.21 4.08 4.31
C MET A 97 -33.90 4.97 3.10
N LYS A 98 -34.69 4.84 2.03
CA LYS A 98 -34.61 5.70 0.83
C LYS A 98 -35.82 6.64 0.69
N SER A 99 -36.43 7.00 1.81
CA SER A 99 -37.49 7.99 1.89
C SER A 99 -37.26 8.86 3.12
N LEU A 100 -37.19 10.18 2.92
CA LEU A 100 -36.87 11.25 3.88
C LEU A 100 -35.34 11.40 4.08
N GLU A 101 -34.62 12.44 3.68
CA GLU A 101 -34.90 13.86 3.46
C GLU A 101 -34.03 14.37 2.29
N ALA A 102 -34.62 15.16 1.40
CA ALA A 102 -33.89 16.07 0.54
C ALA A 102 -33.84 17.44 1.23
N GLU A 103 -32.65 17.99 1.49
CA GLU A 103 -32.29 19.37 1.09
C GLU A 103 -30.84 19.75 1.42
N LYS A 104 -30.15 20.23 0.36
CA LYS A 104 -29.17 21.34 0.28
C LYS A 104 -28.15 21.54 1.42
N VAL A 105 -26.86 21.59 1.07
CA VAL A 105 -26.06 22.84 0.98
C VAL A 105 -24.80 22.61 0.13
N LYS A 106 -24.63 23.46 -0.89
CA LYS A 106 -23.44 23.64 -1.75
C LYS A 106 -22.26 24.22 -0.95
N LYS A 107 -21.05 23.65 -1.07
CA LYS A 107 -19.79 24.40 -0.90
C LYS A 107 -18.74 24.04 -1.98
N LYS A 108 -18.12 25.12 -2.48
CA LYS A 108 -17.30 25.29 -3.69
C LYS A 108 -15.97 24.51 -3.68
N PRO A 109 -15.37 24.22 -4.85
CA PRO A 109 -14.02 23.69 -4.94
C PRO A 109 -13.00 24.80 -4.62
N THR A 110 -12.22 24.60 -3.56
CA THR A 110 -11.05 25.44 -3.24
C THR A 110 -9.94 25.17 -4.25
N LYS A 111 -9.76 26.11 -5.18
CA LYS A 111 -8.56 26.30 -6.01
C LYS A 111 -7.32 26.30 -5.11
N ARG A 112 -6.48 25.26 -5.19
CA ARG A 112 -5.09 25.35 -4.74
C ARG A 112 -4.34 26.26 -5.71
N LYS A 113 -3.88 27.40 -5.19
CA LYS A 113 -2.99 28.34 -5.89
C LYS A 113 -1.75 27.60 -6.37
N LYS A 114 -1.56 27.55 -7.70
CA LYS A 114 -0.24 27.38 -8.32
C LYS A 114 0.63 28.54 -7.81
N LYS A 115 1.79 28.23 -7.21
CA LYS A 115 2.89 29.19 -7.15
C LYS A 115 3.31 29.42 -8.60
N GLU A 116 3.00 30.59 -9.13
CA GLU A 116 3.64 31.14 -10.33
C GLU A 116 5.12 31.29 -9.99
N GLN A 117 5.94 30.41 -10.55
CA GLN A 117 7.35 30.72 -10.80
C GLN A 117 7.38 31.39 -12.17
N ASP A 118 8.01 32.55 -12.25
CA ASP A 118 8.32 33.26 -13.49
C ASP A 118 8.86 32.28 -14.53
N LEU A 119 8.07 32.03 -15.57
CA LEU A 119 8.46 31.19 -16.70
C LEU A 119 9.01 32.11 -17.79
N ASN A 120 10.32 32.05 -18.02
CA ASN A 120 10.91 32.49 -19.28
C ASN A 120 10.24 31.69 -20.43
N PRO A 121 9.62 32.33 -21.44
CA PRO A 121 8.87 31.65 -22.50
C PRO A 121 9.69 30.76 -23.45
N ASN A 122 11.02 30.73 -23.33
CA ASN A 122 11.93 30.06 -24.27
C ASN A 122 12.67 28.84 -23.71
N GLU A 123 12.35 28.36 -22.50
CA GLU A 123 12.91 27.11 -21.99
C GLU A 123 11.91 25.96 -22.10
N PRO A 124 12.28 24.82 -22.73
CA PRO A 124 11.45 23.63 -22.69
C PRO A 124 11.30 23.19 -21.24
N LYS A 125 10.07 23.23 -20.73
CA LYS A 125 9.72 22.71 -19.39
C LYS A 125 10.22 21.27 -19.30
N LYS A 126 11.23 21.04 -18.46
CA LYS A 126 11.70 19.69 -18.12
C LYS A 126 10.51 18.93 -17.52
N MET A 127 9.87 18.07 -18.31
CA MET A 127 8.83 17.18 -17.82
C MET A 127 9.42 16.35 -16.69
N ALA A 128 8.76 16.33 -15.53
CA ALA A 128 9.21 15.54 -14.39
C ALA A 128 9.34 14.08 -14.83
N GLY A 129 10.41 13.38 -14.41
CA GLY A 129 10.77 12.07 -14.97
C GLY A 129 9.69 10.98 -14.90
N LEU A 130 8.64 11.16 -14.09
CA LEU A 130 7.48 10.26 -14.03
C LEU A 130 6.39 10.56 -15.07
N ASP A 131 6.30 11.79 -15.57
CA ASP A 131 5.32 12.22 -16.58
C ASP A 131 5.92 12.10 -18.00
N LYS A 132 7.17 11.64 -18.11
CA LYS A 132 7.83 11.38 -19.38
C LYS A 132 7.14 10.19 -20.06
N LYS A 133 6.78 10.38 -21.34
CA LYS A 133 6.28 9.34 -22.24
C LYS A 133 7.36 8.27 -22.43
N VAL A 134 6.95 7.01 -22.38
CA VAL A 134 7.82 5.83 -22.45
C VAL A 134 7.24 4.79 -23.41
N TYR A 135 8.13 3.96 -23.92
CA TYR A 135 7.83 2.80 -24.74
C TYR A 135 7.86 1.55 -23.86
N ILE A 136 7.04 0.57 -24.20
CA ILE A 136 6.91 -0.68 -23.44
C ILE A 136 7.23 -1.89 -24.30
N SER A 137 7.61 -3.00 -23.68
CA SER A 137 7.84 -4.25 -24.39
C SER A 137 6.54 -4.83 -24.97
N PRO A 138 6.62 -5.68 -26.03
CA PRO A 138 5.45 -6.39 -26.55
C PRO A 138 4.72 -7.20 -25.48
N LYS A 139 5.46 -7.88 -24.60
CA LYS A 139 4.91 -8.67 -23.49
C LYS A 139 4.10 -7.81 -22.51
N LEU A 140 4.58 -6.62 -22.18
CA LEU A 140 3.84 -5.69 -21.32
C LEU A 140 2.63 -5.08 -22.07
N ALA A 141 2.77 -4.83 -23.37
CA ALA A 141 1.68 -4.35 -24.22
C ALA A 141 0.53 -5.36 -24.37
N GLU A 142 0.77 -6.66 -24.25
CA GLU A 142 -0.31 -7.66 -24.24
C GLU A 142 -1.26 -7.53 -23.03
N ILE A 143 -0.76 -6.93 -21.94
CA ILE A 143 -1.49 -6.76 -20.68
C ILE A 143 -2.25 -5.43 -20.66
N ILE A 144 -1.56 -4.33 -20.99
CA ILE A 144 -2.12 -2.98 -20.86
C ILE A 144 -2.39 -2.28 -22.21
N GLY A 145 -1.90 -2.81 -23.33
CA GLY A 145 -1.94 -2.18 -24.65
C GLY A 145 -0.72 -1.28 -24.91
N ASN A 146 -0.40 -1.00 -26.17
CA ASN A 146 0.75 -0.15 -26.56
C ASN A 146 0.55 1.34 -26.25
N ILE A 147 -0.69 1.79 -26.20
CA ILE A 147 -1.09 3.16 -25.91
C ILE A 147 -2.11 3.18 -24.78
N ASN A 148 -2.13 4.28 -24.04
CA ASN A 148 -3.08 4.45 -22.97
C ASN A 148 -4.49 4.64 -23.54
N PRO A 149 -5.47 3.78 -23.21
CA PRO A 149 -6.83 3.88 -23.74
C PRO A 149 -7.58 5.12 -23.23
N ASP A 150 -7.21 5.66 -22.07
CA ASP A 150 -7.87 6.83 -21.47
C ASP A 150 -7.42 8.14 -22.13
N THR A 151 -6.16 8.23 -22.57
CA THR A 151 -5.56 9.45 -23.11
C THR A 151 -5.25 9.38 -24.61
N ASN A 152 -5.26 8.18 -25.17
CA ASN A 152 -4.84 7.87 -26.54
C ASN A 152 -3.39 8.33 -26.84
N GLU A 153 -2.53 8.35 -25.82
CA GLU A 153 -1.11 8.72 -25.91
C GLU A 153 -0.20 7.57 -25.45
N LEU A 154 1.11 7.72 -25.68
CA LEU A 154 2.12 6.85 -25.07
C LEU A 154 2.03 6.89 -23.54
N TRP A 155 2.28 5.74 -22.94
CA TRP A 155 2.27 5.56 -21.50
C TRP A 155 3.28 6.45 -20.79
N ASN A 156 2.96 6.86 -19.56
CA ASN A 156 3.97 7.28 -18.59
C ASN A 156 4.13 6.24 -17.46
N ARG A 157 5.23 6.34 -16.70
CA ARG A 157 5.57 5.34 -15.68
C ARG A 157 4.48 5.17 -14.60
N LYS A 158 3.80 6.27 -14.22
CA LYS A 158 2.73 6.23 -13.21
C LYS A 158 1.50 5.48 -13.73
N GLU A 159 1.13 5.74 -14.99
CA GLU A 159 -0.01 5.13 -15.64
C GLU A 159 0.16 3.63 -15.84
N ILE A 160 1.37 3.20 -16.23
CA ILE A 160 1.72 1.76 -16.37
C ILE A 160 1.47 1.04 -15.05
N THR A 161 2.06 1.53 -13.95
CA THR A 161 1.88 0.92 -12.63
C THR A 161 0.41 0.87 -12.24
N SER A 162 -0.34 1.96 -12.45
CA SER A 162 -1.77 2.00 -12.13
C SER A 162 -2.58 0.99 -12.96
N HIS A 163 -2.29 0.83 -14.25
CA HIS A 163 -3.02 -0.09 -15.11
C HIS A 163 -2.69 -1.55 -14.85
N ILE A 164 -1.43 -1.86 -14.52
CA ILE A 164 -1.07 -3.20 -14.08
C ILE A 164 -1.82 -3.57 -12.80
N TRP A 165 -1.96 -2.65 -11.83
CA TRP A 165 -2.77 -2.92 -10.65
C TRP A 165 -4.26 -3.13 -10.95
N LYS A 166 -4.82 -2.42 -11.95
CA LYS A 166 -6.19 -2.69 -12.43
C LYS A 166 -6.27 -4.11 -13.00
N TYR A 167 -5.30 -4.53 -13.82
CA TYR A 167 -5.25 -5.86 -14.41
C TYR A 167 -5.13 -6.97 -13.35
N VAL A 168 -4.20 -6.81 -12.40
CA VAL A 168 -3.98 -7.76 -11.29
C VAL A 168 -5.27 -7.98 -10.49
N LYS A 169 -6.01 -6.90 -10.19
CA LYS A 169 -7.29 -6.99 -9.47
C LYS A 169 -8.39 -7.62 -10.32
N ALA A 170 -8.50 -7.25 -11.60
CA ALA A 170 -9.51 -7.79 -12.51
C ALA A 170 -9.36 -9.31 -12.71
N ASN A 171 -8.12 -9.81 -12.70
CA ASN A 171 -7.81 -11.23 -12.87
C ASN A 171 -7.60 -12.00 -11.55
N ASN A 172 -7.89 -11.37 -10.40
CA ASN A 172 -7.74 -11.99 -9.07
C ASN A 172 -6.36 -12.63 -8.83
N LEU A 173 -5.29 -11.96 -9.27
CA LEU A 173 -3.92 -12.50 -9.16
C LEU A 173 -3.30 -12.28 -7.78
N GLN A 174 -4.02 -11.68 -6.83
CA GLN A 174 -3.57 -11.56 -5.46
C GLN A 174 -3.76 -12.89 -4.73
N ASN A 175 -2.77 -13.27 -3.93
CA ASN A 175 -2.87 -14.47 -3.11
C ASN A 175 -4.03 -14.32 -2.09
N PRO A 176 -5.04 -15.21 -2.11
CA PRO A 176 -6.22 -15.08 -1.25
C PRO A 176 -5.92 -15.32 0.24
N LYS A 177 -4.77 -15.94 0.56
CA LYS A 177 -4.35 -16.22 1.94
C LYS A 177 -3.53 -15.08 2.54
N ASP A 178 -2.69 -14.45 1.73
CA ASP A 178 -1.82 -13.33 2.11
C ASP A 178 -1.75 -12.35 0.93
N GLY A 179 -2.64 -11.35 0.89
CA GLY A 179 -2.83 -10.42 -0.24
C GLY A 179 -1.62 -9.53 -0.57
N ARG A 180 -0.45 -9.81 0.03
CA ARG A 180 0.85 -9.19 -0.23
C ARG A 180 1.55 -9.78 -1.45
N ASP A 181 1.28 -11.05 -1.75
CA ASP A 181 1.90 -11.77 -2.87
C ASP A 181 0.96 -11.84 -4.08
N LEU A 182 1.55 -11.75 -5.26
CA LEU A 182 0.89 -11.88 -6.54
C LEU A 182 1.24 -13.23 -7.15
N LEU A 183 0.23 -14.04 -7.44
CA LEU A 183 0.34 -15.37 -8.04
C LEU A 183 0.54 -15.22 -9.56
N VAL A 184 1.80 -15.12 -9.97
CA VAL A 184 2.20 -14.85 -11.36
C VAL A 184 1.78 -15.97 -12.29
N HIS A 185 1.95 -17.23 -11.85
CA HIS A 185 1.64 -18.41 -12.64
C HIS A 185 0.16 -18.59 -12.99
N ASN A 186 -0.75 -17.87 -12.33
CA ASN A 186 -2.20 -17.98 -12.58
C ASN A 186 -2.65 -17.30 -13.87
N ASP A 187 -1.82 -16.43 -14.46
CA ASP A 187 -2.15 -15.77 -15.73
C ASP A 187 -0.96 -15.84 -16.69
N PHE A 188 -1.20 -16.40 -17.87
CA PHE A 188 -0.16 -16.61 -18.88
C PHE A 188 0.44 -15.29 -19.37
N LYS A 189 -0.38 -14.28 -19.64
CA LYS A 189 0.11 -12.97 -20.12
C LYS A 189 0.93 -12.26 -19.07
N PHE A 190 0.44 -12.27 -17.83
CA PHE A 190 1.15 -11.70 -16.70
C PHE A 190 2.45 -12.45 -16.42
N SER A 191 2.50 -13.78 -16.57
CA SER A 191 3.74 -14.53 -16.35
C SER A 191 4.84 -14.22 -17.37
N GLN A 192 4.49 -13.80 -18.60
CA GLN A 192 5.49 -13.44 -19.62
C GLN A 192 6.39 -12.26 -19.23
N ILE A 193 5.93 -11.33 -18.38
CA ILE A 193 6.73 -10.18 -17.93
C ILE A 193 7.67 -10.49 -16.76
N PHE A 194 7.75 -11.77 -16.35
CA PHE A 194 8.63 -12.26 -15.31
C PHE A 194 9.52 -13.39 -15.85
N PRO A 195 10.69 -13.62 -15.22
CA PRO A 195 11.44 -14.84 -15.42
C PRO A 195 10.59 -16.09 -15.17
N SER A 196 10.78 -17.13 -15.98
CA SER A 196 9.95 -18.34 -16.00
C SER A 196 9.99 -19.16 -14.70
N ASP A 197 10.99 -18.94 -13.85
CA ASP A 197 11.18 -19.60 -12.55
C ASP A 197 10.37 -18.95 -11.42
N ILE A 198 9.68 -17.84 -11.68
CA ILE A 198 8.96 -17.09 -10.66
C ILE A 198 7.48 -17.48 -10.62
N GLU A 199 7.08 -18.14 -9.53
CA GLU A 199 5.69 -18.51 -9.30
C GLU A 199 4.88 -17.37 -8.66
N SER A 200 5.50 -16.57 -7.79
CA SER A 200 4.84 -15.44 -7.12
C SER A 200 5.81 -14.29 -6.81
N VAL A 201 5.27 -13.08 -6.73
CA VAL A 201 6.05 -11.87 -6.45
C VAL A 201 5.36 -10.93 -5.48
N SER A 202 6.14 -10.24 -4.65
CA SER A 202 5.64 -9.10 -3.90
C SER A 202 5.34 -7.90 -4.82
N ALA A 203 4.53 -6.95 -4.35
CA ALA A 203 4.30 -5.67 -5.03
C ALA A 203 5.58 -4.93 -5.45
N PHE A 204 6.63 -4.99 -4.63
CA PHE A 204 7.90 -4.33 -4.91
C PHE A 204 8.70 -5.07 -6.00
N SER A 205 8.76 -6.39 -5.88
CA SER A 205 9.38 -7.24 -6.90
C SER A 205 8.68 -7.08 -8.25
N MET A 206 7.34 -7.02 -8.25
CA MET A 206 6.55 -6.75 -9.45
C MET A 206 7.01 -5.47 -10.15
N GLN A 207 7.11 -4.35 -9.43
CA GLN A 207 7.53 -3.08 -9.99
C GLN A 207 8.96 -3.14 -10.58
N LYS A 208 9.86 -3.90 -9.95
CA LYS A 208 11.24 -4.09 -10.43
C LYS A 208 11.27 -4.81 -11.78
N HIS A 209 10.45 -5.85 -11.97
CA HIS A 209 10.38 -6.58 -13.23
C HIS A 209 9.71 -5.75 -14.33
N ILE A 210 8.62 -5.05 -14.01
CA ILE A 210 7.95 -4.15 -14.96
C ILE A 210 8.92 -3.09 -15.51
N GLN A 211 9.81 -2.53 -14.68
CA GLN A 211 10.77 -1.52 -15.14
C GLN A 211 11.73 -2.01 -16.24
N LYS A 212 11.97 -3.33 -16.35
CA LYS A 212 12.77 -3.91 -17.44
C LYS A 212 12.05 -3.87 -18.80
N HIS A 213 10.72 -3.75 -18.76
CA HIS A 213 9.87 -3.66 -19.93
C HIS A 213 9.45 -2.23 -20.25
N VAL A 214 10.17 -1.23 -19.72
CA VAL A 214 9.87 0.20 -19.94
C VAL A 214 11.14 0.93 -20.35
N SER A 215 11.12 1.56 -21.52
CA SER A 215 12.23 2.35 -22.05
C SER A 215 11.81 3.78 -22.39
N ALA A 216 12.75 4.71 -22.31
CA ALA A 216 12.55 6.08 -22.79
C ALA A 216 13.02 6.27 -24.25
N ASP A 217 13.62 5.23 -24.84
CA ASP A 217 14.09 5.19 -26.20
C ASP A 217 13.15 4.32 -27.03
N GLU A 218 12.73 4.82 -28.19
CA GLU A 218 11.81 4.16 -29.11
C GLU A 218 12.46 2.99 -29.85
N ASN A 219 13.78 3.07 -30.05
CA ASN A 219 14.56 2.05 -30.75
C ASN A 219 15.13 1.01 -29.78
N HIS A 220 14.73 1.04 -28.52
CA HIS A 220 15.19 0.09 -27.53
C HIS A 220 14.66 -1.31 -27.83
N VAL A 221 15.59 -2.25 -28.01
CA VAL A 221 15.26 -3.67 -28.16
C VAL A 221 15.12 -4.26 -26.76
N PHE A 222 13.91 -4.71 -26.43
CA PHE A 222 13.67 -5.41 -25.17
C PHE A 222 14.15 -6.84 -25.28
N ASP A 223 14.84 -7.32 -24.25
CA ASP A 223 15.17 -8.74 -24.15
C ASP A 223 13.88 -9.56 -23.98
N ASP A 224 13.75 -10.62 -24.77
CA ASP A 224 12.70 -11.63 -24.64
C ASP A 224 13.00 -12.60 -23.48
#